data_AF-A0A4U9Y1X1-F1
#
_entry.id   AF-A0A4U9Y1X1-F1
#
_cell.length_a   1.000
_cell.length_b   1.000
_cell.length_c   1.000
_cell.angle_alpha   90.00
_cell.angle_beta   90.00
_cell.angle_gamma   90.00
#
_symmetry.space_group_name_H-M   'P 1'
#
loop_
_entity.id
_entity.type
_entity.pdbx_description
1 polymer ?
#
loop_
_entity_poly.entity_id
_entity_poly.type
_entity_poly.pdbx_seq_one_letter_code
_entity_poly.pdbx_strand_id
1 'polypeptide(L)' 'MRTVSGIDVSKASSEVAILVNSETVHGYTMPNDTIGFRRLLEDLKQVQTPEIVFEATGAAPSFSGGKWLHLYTAQSFGS' A
#
# COMPACT_ATOMS: atom_id res chain seq x y z
N MET A 1 -19.36 -3.04 3.32
CA MET A 1 -18.70 -2.31 2.22
C MET A 1 -17.24 -2.71 2.28
N ARG A 2 -16.68 -3.27 1.20
CA ARG A 2 -15.27 -3.68 1.17
C ARG A 2 -14.46 -2.60 0.48
N THR A 3 -13.45 -2.08 1.15
CA THR A 3 -12.54 -1.08 0.57
C THR A 3 -11.13 -1.66 0.53
N VAL A 4 -10.53 -1.64 -0.65
CA VAL A 4 -9.17 -2.14 -0.90
C VAL A 4 -8.31 -1.01 -1.41
N SER A 5 -7.17 -0.77 -0.78
CA SER A 5 -6.12 0.12 -1.28
C SER A 5 -5.04 -0.71 -1.96
N GLY A 6 -5.01 -0.69 -3.29
CA GLY A 6 -3.90 -1.22 -4.08
C GLY A 6 -2.78 -0.19 -4.16
N ILE A 7 -1.54 -0.61 -3.90
CA ILE A 7 -0.38 0.27 -3.92
C ILE A 7 0.69 -0.38 -4.80
N ASP A 8 0.91 0.18 -5.98
CA ASP A 8 2.06 -0.17 -6.83
C ASP A 8 3.26 0.68 -6.41
N VAL A 9 4.24 0.02 -5.81
CA VAL A 9 5.41 0.62 -5.17
C VAL A 9 6.58 0.61 -6.14
N SER A 10 7.07 1.80 -6.51
CA SER A 10 8.35 1.98 -7.18
C SER A 10 9.41 2.54 -6.21
N LYS A 11 10.62 2.82 -6.70
CA LYS A 11 11.72 3.35 -5.86
C LYS A 11 11.43 4.72 -5.26
N ALA A 12 10.85 5.64 -6.04
CA ALA A 12 10.72 7.05 -5.65
C ALA A 12 9.27 7.43 -5.30
N SER A 13 8.30 6.77 -5.92
CA SER A 13 6.88 7.06 -5.75
C SER A 13 6.06 5.78 -5.80
N SER A 14 4.84 5.84 -5.29
CA SER A 14 3.88 4.76 -5.40
C SER A 14 2.60 5.26 -6.03
N GLU A 15 1.96 4.43 -6.84
CA GLU A 15 0.60 4.64 -7.29
C GLU A 15 -0.36 3.98 -6.32
N VAL A 16 -1.36 4.72 -5.87
CA VAL A 16 -2.39 4.24 -4.96
C VAL A 16 -3.72 4.24 -5.71
N ALA A 17 -4.41 3.11 -5.69
CA ALA A 17 -5.78 2.96 -6.15
C ALA A 17 -6.67 2.55 -4.97
N ILE A 18 -7.77 3.25 -4.76
CA ILE A 18 -8.76 2.92 -3.73
C ILE A 18 -9.99 2.37 -4.44
N LEU A 19 -10.30 1.10 -4.14
CA LEU A 19 -11.45 0.39 -4.68
C LEU A 19 -12.50 0.24 -3.59
N VAL A 20 -13.76 0.53 -3.91
CA VAL A 20 -14.92 0.24 -3.06
C VAL A 20 -15.81 -0.73 -3.81
N ASN A 21 -16.08 -1.89 -3.21
CA ASN A 21 -16.85 -2.97 -3.84
C ASN A 21 -16.34 -3.33 -5.26
N SER A 22 -15.01 -3.37 -5.43
CA SER A 22 -14.31 -3.66 -6.70
C SER A 22 -14.36 -2.56 -7.76
N GLU A 23 -14.91 -1.38 -7.46
CA GLU A 23 -14.86 -0.22 -8.35
C GLU A 23 -13.81 0.78 -7.87
N THR A 24 -12.94 1.25 -8.76
CA THR A 24 -11.96 2.30 -8.43
C THR A 24 -12.70 3.62 -8.22
N VAL A 25 -12.66 4.13 -7.00
CA VAL A 25 -13.32 5.40 -6.63
C VAL A 25 -12.33 6.55 -6.54
N HIS A 26 -11.06 6.25 -6.30
CA HIS A 26 -10.01 7.26 -6.21
C HIS A 26 -8.65 6.66 -6.59
N GLY A 27 -7.75 7.51 -7.08
CA GLY A 27 -6.37 7.13 -7.34
C GLY A 27 -5.45 8.33 -7.34
N TYR A 28 -4.22 8.13 -6.87
CA TYR A 28 -3.20 9.16 -6.86
C TYR A 28 -1.80 8.56 -6.83
N THR A 29 -0.83 9.33 -7.33
CA THR A 29 0.58 9.07 -7.10
C THR A 29 1.03 9.79 -5.83
N MET A 30 1.83 9.12 -5.00
CA MET A 30 2.47 9.73 -3.83
C MET A 30 3.99 9.51 -3.86
N PRO A 31 4.80 10.47 -3.38
CA PRO A 31 6.21 10.20 -3.11
C PRO A 31 6.36 9.19 -1.95
N ASN A 32 7.42 8.40 -1.96
CA ASN A 32 7.74 7.47 -0.88
C ASN A 32 8.42 8.20 0.29
N ASP A 33 7.77 9.22 0.82
CA ASP A 33 8.24 10.04 1.92
C ASP A 33 7.15 10.22 2.99
N THR A 34 7.49 10.92 4.07
CA THR A 34 6.58 11.16 5.20
C THR A 34 5.33 11.96 4.82
N ILE A 35 5.36 12.74 3.75
CA ILE A 35 4.19 13.51 3.28
C ILE A 35 3.25 12.57 2.55
N GLY A 36 3.77 11.76 1.62
CA GLY A 36 3.00 10.75 0.90
C GLY A 36 2.33 9.75 1.83
N PHE A 37 3.08 9.17 2.76
CA PHE A 37 2.53 8.19 3.70
C PHE A 37 1.51 8.80 4.69
N ARG A 38 1.62 10.09 5.03
CA ARG A 38 0.59 10.76 5.84
C ARG A 38 -0.72 10.88 5.08
N ARG A 39 -0.69 11.21 3.78
CA ARG A 39 -1.90 11.23 2.95
C ARG A 39 -2.56 9.86 2.92
N LEU A 40 -1.78 8.81 2.65
CA LEU A 40 -2.29 7.44 2.65
C LEU A 40 -2.93 7.05 4.00
N LEU A 41 -2.29 7.41 5.12
CA LEU A 41 -2.85 7.15 6.45
C LEU A 41 -4.21 7.83 6.66
N GLU A 42 -4.37 9.08 6.21
CA GLU A 42 -5.64 9.79 6.33
C GLU A 42 -6.76 9.13 5.52
N ASP A 43 -6.46 8.60 4.34
CA ASP A 43 -7.42 7.83 3.54
C ASP A 43 -7.82 6.52 4.25
N LEU A 44 -6.84 5.79 4.78
CA LEU A 44 -7.07 4.51 5.47
C LEU A 44 -7.91 4.67 6.75
N LYS A 45 -7.77 5.80 7.46
CA LYS A 45 -8.57 6.12 8.65
C LYS A 45 -10.06 6.34 8.34
N GLN A 46 -10.42 6.68 7.11
CA GLN A 46 -11.83 6.84 6.71
C GLN A 46 -12.55 5.49 6.55
N VAL A 47 -11.82 4.37 6.61
CA VAL A 47 -12.33 3.03 6.39
C VAL A 47 -12.25 2.24 7.70
N GLN A 48 -13.36 1.60 8.09
CA GLN A 48 -13.42 0.85 9.35
C GLN A 48 -12.56 -0.42 9.35
N THR A 49 -12.41 -1.06 8.19
CA THR A 49 -11.60 -2.28 7.99
C THR A 49 -10.85 -2.19 6.65
N PRO A 50 -9.78 -1.38 6.57
CA PRO A 50 -9.04 -1.23 5.32
C PRO A 50 -8.27 -2.50 4.97
N GLU A 51 -8.41 -2.95 3.72
CA GLU A 51 -7.56 -3.99 3.14
C GLU A 51 -6.51 -3.29 2.26
N ILE A 52 -5.24 -3.64 2.44
CA ILE A 52 -4.14 -3.02 1.69
C ILE A 52 -3.38 -4.13 0.95
N VAL A 53 -3.18 -3.93 -0.35
CA VAL A 53 -2.42 -4.84 -1.22
C VAL A 53 -1.27 -4.06 -1.83
N PHE A 54 -0.05 -4.59 -1.67
CA PHE A 54 1.15 -4.00 -2.24
C PHE A 54 1.60 -4.83 -3.44
N GLU A 55 1.77 -4.16 -4.57
CA GLU A 55 2.60 -4.62 -5.67
C GLU A 55 3.93 -3.89 -5.56
N ALA A 56 5.05 -4.60 -5.59
CA ALA A 56 6.36 -3.97 -5.54
C ALA A 56 7.24 -4.61 -6.60
N THR A 57 7.38 -3.93 -7.73
CA THR A 57 8.30 -4.35 -8.79
C THR A 57 9.69 -3.81 -8.48
N GLY A 58 10.27 -4.29 -7.38
CA GLY A 58 11.66 -4.05 -7.03
C GLY A 58 12.49 -5.26 -7.42
N ALA A 59 13.33 -5.12 -8.44
CA ALA A 59 14.48 -6.01 -8.63
C ALA A 59 15.13 -6.22 -7.26
N ALA A 60 15.08 -7.46 -6.77
CA ALA A 60 15.68 -7.79 -5.50
C ALA A 60 17.09 -7.21 -5.46
N PRO A 61 17.46 -6.43 -4.43
CA PRO A 61 18.87 -6.27 -4.17
C PRO A 61 19.41 -7.68 -4.01
N SER A 62 20.47 -8.02 -4.75
CA SER A 62 21.24 -9.22 -4.46
C SER A 62 21.74 -9.07 -3.02
N PHE A 63 20.96 -9.60 -2.07
CA PHE A 63 21.34 -9.67 -0.68
C PHE A 63 22.10 -10.98 -0.51
N SER A 64 23.42 -10.88 -0.41
CA SER A 64 24.24 -11.95 0.14
C SER A 64 23.73 -12.28 1.55
N GLY A 65 23.07 -13.42 1.74
CA GLY A 65 22.66 -13.84 3.09
C GLY A 65 21.37 -14.67 3.22
N GLY A 66 20.61 -14.88 2.15
CA GLY A 66 19.72 -16.05 2.06
C GLY A 66 18.46 -16.09 2.94
N LYS A 67 17.61 -15.05 2.91
CA LYS A 67 16.19 -15.22 3.29
C LYS A 67 15.30 -14.15 2.65
N TRP A 68 14.31 -14.59 1.89
CA TRP A 68 13.26 -13.74 1.33
C TRP A 68 12.16 -13.53 2.36
N LEU A 69 11.72 -12.29 2.52
CA LEU A 69 10.54 -11.94 3.30
C LEU A 69 9.30 -12.30 2.48
N HIS A 70 8.48 -13.22 3.02
CA HIS A 70 7.17 -13.58 2.47
C HIS A 70 6.28 -12.33 2.38
N LEU A 71 5.41 -12.28 1.36
CA LEU A 71 4.40 -11.25 1.14
C LEU A 71 3.58 -11.03 2.43
N TYR A 72 3.75 -9.89 3.10
CA TYR A 72 3.01 -9.56 4.32
C TYR A 72 1.68 -8.89 3.97
N THR A 73 0.56 -9.52 4.35
CA THR A 73 -0.70 -8.79 4.53
C THR A 73 -0.59 -8.00 5.84
N ALA A 74 -0.70 -6.68 5.77
CA ALA A 74 -0.72 -5.83 6.96
C ALA A 74 -2.18 -5.69 7.42
N GLN A 75 -2.58 -6.41 8.46
CA GLN A 75 -3.84 -6.15 9.15
C GLN A 75 -3.61 -5.01 10.16
N SER A 76 -4.44 -3.97 10.08
CA SER A 76 -4.48 -2.89 11.05
C SER A 76 -4.87 -3.45 12.43
N PHE A 77 -3.96 -3.41 13.40
CA PHE A 77 -4.30 -3.61 14.81
C PHE A 77 -4.72 -2.25 15.38
N GLY A 78 -6.02 -2.06 15.56
CA GLY A 78 -6.54 -0.89 16.27
C GLY A 78 -6.14 -0.92 17.74
N SER A 79 -5.76 0.24 18.27
CA SER A 79 -5.71 0.54 19.71
C SER A 79 -7.05 1.03 20.21
#